data_AF-A0A0Q2RRB2-F1
#
_entry.id   AF-A0A0Q2RRB2-F1
#
_cell.length_a   1.000
_cell.length_b   1.000
_cell.length_c   1.000
_cell.angle_alpha   90.00
_cell.angle_beta   90.00
_cell.angle_gamma   90.00
#
_symmetry.space_group_name_H-M   'P 1'
#
loop_
_entity.id
_entity.type
_entity.pdbx_description
1 polymer ?
#
loop_
_entity_poly.entity_id
_entity_poly.type
_entity_poly.pdbx_seq_one_letter_code
_entity_poly.pdbx_strand_id
1 'polypeptide(L)'
;MAMSAVVAVPDLLAQAATHVATIGQTLTAANQTTAVSTRAVLPAAADEVSAAVAQLFSEFGQDYQAAAGRAAAYQQQFVQHLNAAANSYAGAEAANASLLLPATAAAGLPSLDQVFSSLISTVTGLFWQTLAYLYYLGFLLLIPIYAALALWLPVAFLGSLFGLT
;
A
#
# COMPACT_ATOMS: atom_id res chain seq x y z
N MET A 1 -23.50 -21.66 -5.34
CA MET A 1 -22.85 -21.74 -4.01
C MET A 1 -22.09 -20.44 -3.81
N ALA A 2 -22.50 -19.60 -2.85
CA ALA A 2 -21.75 -18.37 -2.55
C ALA A 2 -20.54 -18.75 -1.69
N MET A 3 -19.33 -18.41 -2.14
CA MET A 3 -18.10 -18.53 -1.36
C MET A 3 -18.04 -17.37 -0.36
N SER A 4 -17.78 -17.68 0.91
CA SER A 4 -17.39 -16.68 1.91
C SER A 4 -15.99 -16.18 1.56
N ALA A 5 -15.84 -14.88 1.31
CA ALA A 5 -14.53 -14.28 1.08
C ALA A 5 -13.87 -13.98 2.44
N VAL A 6 -12.68 -14.54 2.66
CA VAL A 6 -11.85 -14.22 3.83
C VAL A 6 -10.80 -13.21 3.39
N VAL A 7 -10.78 -12.05 4.05
CA VAL A 7 -9.78 -11.00 3.82
C VAL A 7 -8.87 -10.95 5.03
N ALA A 8 -7.56 -11.05 4.81
CA ALA A 8 -6.53 -10.83 5.83
C ALA A 8 -5.71 -9.61 5.42
N VAL A 9 -5.52 -8.67 6.35
CA VAL A 9 -4.67 -7.49 6.16
C VAL A 9 -3.44 -7.68 7.04
N PRO A 10 -2.25 -8.00 6.48
CA PRO A 10 -1.06 -8.32 7.26
C PRO A 10 -0.70 -7.26 8.31
N ASP A 11 -0.85 -5.99 7.96
CA ASP A 11 -0.57 -4.86 8.85
C ASP A 11 -1.48 -4.85 10.09
N LEU A 12 -2.78 -5.11 9.91
CA LEU A 12 -3.73 -5.21 11.04
C LEU A 12 -3.42 -6.40 11.94
N LEU A 13 -2.95 -7.52 11.38
CA LEU A 13 -2.51 -8.68 12.19
C LEU A 13 -1.28 -8.33 13.03
N ALA A 14 -0.30 -7.62 12.47
CA ALA A 14 0.90 -7.18 13.19
C ALA A 14 0.57 -6.16 14.30
N GLN A 15 -0.35 -5.23 14.04
CA GLN A 15 -0.87 -4.31 15.06
C GLN A 15 -1.60 -5.08 16.17
N ALA A 16 -2.46 -6.03 15.83
CA ALA A 16 -3.14 -6.87 16.82
C ALA A 16 -2.14 -7.67 17.68
N ALA A 17 -1.07 -8.21 17.09
CA ALA A 17 0.00 -8.89 17.83
C ALA A 17 0.68 -7.95 18.84
N THR A 18 0.91 -6.69 18.45
CA THR A 18 1.45 -5.66 19.33
C THR A 18 0.50 -5.35 20.50
N HIS A 19 -0.80 -5.17 20.22
CA HIS A 19 -1.80 -4.93 21.27
C HIS A 19 -1.89 -6.09 22.26
N VAL A 20 -1.93 -7.33 21.76
CA VAL A 20 -1.97 -8.52 22.62
C VAL A 20 -0.70 -8.63 23.45
N ALA A 21 0.48 -8.32 22.90
CA ALA A 21 1.73 -8.30 23.66
C ALA A 21 1.67 -7.28 24.81
N THR A 22 1.18 -6.06 24.54
CA THR A 22 1.01 -5.01 25.56
C THR A 22 0.06 -5.42 26.67
N ILE A 23 -1.09 -6.02 26.33
CA ILE A 23 -2.05 -6.55 27.32
C ILE A 23 -1.37 -7.60 28.21
N GLY A 24 -0.59 -8.51 27.61
CA GLY A 24 0.09 -9.58 28.34
C GLY A 24 1.15 -9.07 29.30
N GLN A 25 1.89 -8.03 28.90
CA GLN A 25 2.85 -7.37 29.79
C GLN A 25 2.15 -6.72 30.98
N THR A 26 1.09 -5.94 30.74
CA THR A 26 0.31 -5.31 31.81
C THR A 26 -0.27 -6.34 32.77
N LEU A 27 -0.83 -7.44 32.24
CA LEU A 27 -1.39 -8.51 33.06
C LEU A 27 -0.31 -9.24 33.87
N THR A 28 0.86 -9.48 33.28
CA THR A 28 1.99 -10.11 33.99
C THR A 28 2.49 -9.22 35.12
N ALA A 29 2.63 -7.91 34.88
CA ALA A 29 3.03 -6.95 35.89
C ALA A 29 2.01 -6.85 37.04
N ALA A 30 0.72 -6.85 36.72
CA ALA A 30 -0.35 -6.84 37.71
C ALA A 30 -0.31 -8.11 38.59
N ASN A 31 -0.15 -9.29 37.98
CA ASN A 31 -0.02 -10.56 38.70
C ASN A 31 1.20 -10.59 39.63
N GLN A 32 2.33 -10.07 39.16
CA GLN A 32 3.56 -9.99 39.97
C GLN A 32 3.39 -9.06 41.18
N THR A 33 2.69 -7.94 41.02
CA THR A 33 2.47 -6.96 42.09
C THR A 33 1.63 -7.53 43.23
N THR A 34 0.69 -8.43 42.93
CA THR A 34 -0.20 -9.05 43.91
C THR A 34 0.25 -10.45 44.37
N ALA A 35 1.33 -10.99 43.79
CA ALA A 35 1.75 -12.36 44.03
C ALA A 35 2.09 -12.63 45.51
N VAL A 36 2.72 -11.69 46.20
CA VAL A 36 3.08 -11.87 47.61
C VAL A 36 1.84 -11.84 48.50
N SER A 37 0.98 -10.83 48.33
CA SER A 37 -0.20 -10.63 49.19
C SER A 37 -1.26 -11.73 49.04
N THR A 38 -1.30 -12.38 47.87
CA THR A 38 -2.24 -13.49 47.60
C THR A 38 -1.71 -14.86 48.01
N ARG A 39 -0.39 -15.05 48.10
CA ARG A 39 0.26 -16.33 48.48
C ARG A 39 0.57 -16.46 49.96
N ALA A 40 0.54 -15.35 50.71
CA ALA A 40 0.89 -15.30 52.13
C ALA A 40 -0.23 -14.59 52.91
N VAL A 41 -1.43 -15.17 52.89
CA VAL A 41 -2.58 -14.64 53.63
C VAL A 41 -2.38 -14.93 55.11
N LEU A 42 -2.55 -13.90 55.94
CA LEU A 42 -2.45 -14.02 57.39
C LEU A 42 -3.80 -14.49 57.99
N PRO A 43 -3.79 -15.32 59.05
CA PRO A 43 -5.01 -15.67 59.79
C PRO A 43 -5.69 -14.43 60.37
N ALA A 44 -7.03 -14.38 60.29
CA ALA A 44 -7.82 -13.28 60.84
C ALA A 44 -7.82 -13.25 62.38
N ALA A 45 -7.67 -14.42 63.00
CA ALA A 45 -7.54 -14.62 64.44
C ALA A 45 -6.65 -15.85 64.74
N ALA A 46 -6.36 -16.09 66.02
CA ALA A 46 -5.45 -17.15 66.48
C ALA A 46 -6.09 -18.55 66.53
N ASP A 47 -7.35 -18.69 66.09
CA ASP A 47 -8.04 -19.97 66.08
C ASP A 47 -7.67 -20.83 64.86
N GLU A 48 -7.89 -22.14 65.00
CA GLU A 48 -7.56 -23.13 63.97
C GLU A 48 -8.36 -22.94 62.67
N VAL A 49 -9.59 -22.41 62.75
CA VAL A 49 -10.42 -22.17 61.55
C VAL A 49 -9.85 -21.00 60.76
N SER A 50 -9.49 -19.89 61.42
CA SER A 50 -8.81 -18.76 60.79
C SER A 50 -7.47 -19.16 60.15
N ALA A 51 -6.70 -20.02 60.83
CA ALA A 51 -5.45 -20.55 60.30
C ALA A 51 -5.67 -21.43 59.04
N ALA A 52 -6.63 -22.35 59.09
CA ALA A 52 -6.97 -23.23 57.97
C ALA A 52 -7.49 -22.45 56.76
N VAL A 53 -8.33 -21.42 56.97
CA VAL A 53 -8.85 -20.56 55.90
C VAL A 53 -7.74 -19.75 55.26
N ALA A 54 -6.84 -19.16 56.06
CA ALA A 54 -5.68 -18.43 55.53
C ALA A 54 -4.74 -19.33 54.71
N GLN A 55 -4.53 -20.57 55.16
CA GLN A 55 -3.76 -21.57 54.41
C GLN A 55 -4.43 -21.91 53.07
N LEU A 56 -5.74 -22.17 53.07
CA LEU A 56 -6.49 -22.48 51.84
C LEU A 56 -6.34 -21.36 50.79
N PHE A 57 -6.51 -20.10 51.19
CA PHE A 57 -6.35 -18.98 50.26
C PHE A 57 -4.91 -18.79 49.80
N SER A 58 -3.93 -19.05 50.67
CA SER A 58 -2.51 -19.00 50.31
C SER A 58 -2.13 -20.08 49.30
N GLU A 59 -2.69 -21.29 49.43
CA GLU A 59 -2.54 -22.38 48.46
C GLU A 59 -3.22 -22.02 47.13
N PHE A 60 -4.45 -21.51 47.18
CA PHE A 60 -5.14 -21.03 45.97
C PHE A 60 -4.36 -19.92 45.25
N GLY A 61 -3.77 -18.98 45.99
CA GLY A 61 -2.91 -17.94 45.43
C GLY A 61 -1.67 -18.51 44.73
N GLN A 62 -1.08 -19.60 45.25
CA GLN A 62 0.04 -20.28 44.60
C GLN A 62 -0.37 -20.94 43.28
N ASP A 63 -1.49 -21.64 43.28
CA ASP A 63 -2.04 -22.29 42.08
C ASP A 63 -2.43 -21.27 41.01
N TYR A 64 -3.06 -20.15 41.43
CA TYR A 64 -3.40 -19.05 40.55
C TYR A 64 -2.15 -18.47 39.89
N GLN A 65 -1.08 -18.20 40.64
CA GLN A 65 0.16 -17.64 40.09
C GLN A 65 0.86 -18.63 39.14
N ALA A 66 0.80 -19.94 39.42
CA ALA A 66 1.28 -20.96 38.50
C ALA A 66 0.47 -20.99 37.19
N ALA A 67 -0.85 -20.88 37.27
CA ALA A 67 -1.73 -20.81 36.10
C ALA A 67 -1.50 -19.51 35.30
N ALA A 68 -1.35 -18.37 35.97
CA ALA A 68 -1.03 -17.09 35.34
C ALA A 68 0.30 -17.15 34.57
N GLY A 69 1.32 -17.82 35.11
CA GLY A 69 2.58 -18.06 34.41
C GLY A 69 2.42 -18.89 33.13
N ARG A 70 1.59 -19.94 33.16
CA ARG A 70 1.28 -20.75 31.96
C ARG A 70 0.51 -19.93 30.92
N ALA A 71 -0.45 -19.12 31.36
CA ALA A 71 -1.19 -18.23 30.48
C ALA A 71 -0.29 -17.19 29.80
N ALA A 72 0.68 -16.61 30.53
CA ALA A 72 1.65 -15.68 29.97
C ALA A 72 2.52 -16.35 28.89
N ALA A 73 2.99 -17.58 29.12
CA ALA A 73 3.74 -18.34 28.12
C ALA A 73 2.91 -18.64 26.85
N TYR A 74 1.65 -19.04 27.03
CA TYR A 74 0.73 -19.24 25.91
C TYR A 74 0.51 -17.94 25.11
N GLN A 75 0.30 -16.82 25.80
CA GLN A 75 0.10 -15.53 25.15
C GLN A 75 1.33 -15.10 24.34
N GLN A 76 2.55 -15.36 24.83
CA GLN A 76 3.78 -15.12 24.07
C GLN A 76 3.82 -15.96 22.79
N GLN A 77 3.49 -17.24 22.86
CA GLN A 77 3.40 -18.12 21.68
C GLN A 77 2.33 -17.64 20.70
N PHE A 78 1.17 -17.22 21.21
CA PHE A 78 0.08 -16.68 20.39
C PHE A 78 0.52 -15.43 19.61
N VAL A 79 1.24 -14.50 20.25
CA VAL A 79 1.81 -13.32 19.57
C VAL A 79 2.84 -13.73 18.51
N GLN A 80 3.68 -14.72 18.77
CA GLN A 80 4.62 -15.24 17.77
C GLN A 80 3.89 -15.83 16.56
N HIS A 81 2.84 -16.62 16.78
CA HIS A 81 2.03 -17.18 15.71
C HIS A 81 1.31 -16.11 14.89
N LEU A 82 0.80 -15.06 15.54
CA LEU A 82 0.11 -13.97 14.84
C LEU A 82 1.06 -13.19 13.93
N ASN A 83 2.27 -12.92 14.40
CA ASN A 83 3.33 -12.30 13.58
C ASN A 83 3.76 -13.20 12.42
N ALA A 84 3.92 -14.51 12.67
CA ALA A 84 4.27 -15.46 11.62
C ALA A 84 3.17 -15.53 10.54
N ALA A 85 1.90 -15.51 10.93
CA ALA A 85 0.77 -15.46 10.02
C ALA A 85 0.76 -14.17 9.19
N ALA A 86 0.97 -13.01 9.82
CA ALA A 86 1.08 -11.73 9.11
C ALA A 86 2.17 -11.76 8.04
N ASN A 87 3.36 -12.25 8.38
CA ASN A 87 4.47 -12.39 7.43
C ASN A 87 4.16 -13.38 6.31
N SER A 88 3.46 -14.49 6.60
CA SER A 88 3.04 -15.46 5.59
C SER A 88 2.06 -14.84 4.58
N TYR A 89 1.07 -14.07 5.05
CA TYR A 89 0.13 -13.39 4.16
C TYR A 89 0.80 -12.30 3.33
N ALA A 90 1.68 -11.49 3.94
CA ALA A 90 2.47 -10.50 3.21
C ALA A 90 3.39 -11.15 2.15
N GLY A 91 4.02 -12.28 2.49
CA GLY A 91 4.83 -13.06 1.56
C GLY A 91 4.01 -13.62 0.39
N ALA A 92 2.79 -14.10 0.65
CA ALA A 92 1.88 -14.56 -0.40
C ALA A 92 1.44 -13.41 -1.33
N GLU A 93 1.12 -12.24 -0.79
CA GLU A 93 0.80 -11.05 -1.58
C GLU A 93 1.99 -10.62 -2.46
N ALA A 94 3.20 -10.59 -1.90
CA ALA A 94 4.41 -10.27 -2.65
C ALA A 94 4.70 -11.30 -3.76
N ALA A 95 4.55 -12.60 -3.48
CA ALA A 95 4.72 -13.65 -4.46
C ALA A 95 3.68 -13.53 -5.59
N ASN A 96 2.41 -13.31 -5.26
CA ASN A 96 1.34 -13.12 -6.24
C ASN A 96 1.60 -11.88 -7.09
N ALA A 97 2.00 -10.76 -6.49
CA ALA A 97 2.40 -9.55 -7.23
C ALA A 97 3.58 -9.85 -8.18
N SER A 98 4.60 -10.57 -7.71
CA SER A 98 5.76 -10.94 -8.51
C SER A 98 5.46 -11.90 -9.66
N LEU A 99 4.38 -12.69 -9.59
CA LEU A 99 3.92 -13.56 -10.67
C LEU A 99 3.01 -12.82 -11.66
N LEU A 100 2.18 -11.90 -11.17
CA LEU A 100 1.25 -11.14 -12.01
C LEU A 100 1.95 -10.09 -12.87
N LEU A 101 3.02 -9.44 -12.37
CA LEU A 101 3.80 -8.47 -13.16
C LEU A 101 4.42 -9.09 -14.44
N PRO A 102 5.08 -10.26 -14.38
CA PRO A 102 5.57 -10.95 -15.57
C PRO A 102 4.45 -11.62 -16.38
N ALA A 103 3.36 -12.08 -15.75
CA ALA A 103 2.26 -12.71 -16.46
C ALA A 103 1.51 -11.73 -17.37
N THR A 104 1.33 -10.48 -16.96
CA THR A 104 0.79 -9.43 -17.85
C THR A 104 1.74 -9.14 -19.01
N ALA A 105 3.04 -9.11 -18.76
CA ALA A 105 4.06 -8.98 -19.80
C ALA A 105 4.09 -10.20 -20.77
N ALA A 106 3.94 -11.42 -20.26
CA ALA A 106 3.94 -12.67 -21.04
C ALA A 106 2.63 -12.90 -21.81
N ALA A 107 1.49 -12.41 -21.29
CA ALA A 107 0.22 -12.41 -21.99
C ALA A 107 0.20 -11.43 -23.18
N GLY A 108 1.27 -10.66 -23.39
CA GLY A 108 1.36 -9.66 -24.45
C GLY A 108 0.35 -8.52 -24.28
N LEU A 109 -0.27 -8.41 -23.11
CA LEU A 109 -1.19 -7.33 -22.81
C LEU A 109 -0.35 -6.08 -22.51
N PRO A 110 -0.52 -4.99 -23.28
CA PRO A 110 0.22 -3.77 -23.02
C PRO A 110 -0.18 -3.25 -21.63
N SER A 111 0.80 -2.81 -20.86
CA SER A 111 0.51 -2.15 -19.58
C SER A 111 -0.32 -0.89 -19.83
N LEU A 112 -1.13 -0.47 -18.85
CA LEU A 112 -1.93 0.76 -18.98
C LEU A 112 -1.05 1.96 -19.34
N ASP A 113 0.16 2.04 -18.79
CA ASP A 113 1.13 3.07 -19.12
C ASP A 113 1.57 3.04 -20.58
N GLN A 114 1.80 1.85 -21.15
CA GLN A 114 2.14 1.68 -22.57
C GLN A 114 0.97 2.10 -23.47
N VAL A 115 -0.26 1.74 -23.09
CA VAL A 115 -1.47 2.14 -23.83
C VAL A 115 -1.61 3.67 -23.82
N PHE A 116 -1.50 4.31 -22.66
CA PHE A 116 -1.60 5.76 -22.53
C PHE A 116 -0.49 6.48 -23.30
N SER A 117 0.76 6.02 -23.19
CA SER A 117 1.90 6.62 -23.91
C SER A 117 1.74 6.50 -25.43
N SER A 118 1.32 5.34 -25.93
CA SER A 118 1.05 5.12 -27.35
C SER A 118 -0.07 6.02 -27.88
N LEU A 119 -1.16 6.15 -27.11
CA LEU A 119 -2.28 7.03 -27.44
C LEU A 119 -1.81 8.48 -27.55
N ILE A 120 -1.12 8.99 -26.52
CA ILE A 120 -0.62 10.37 -26.49
C ILE A 120 0.31 10.62 -27.69
N SER A 121 1.28 9.74 -27.93
CA SER A 121 2.19 9.87 -29.08
C SER A 121 1.44 9.88 -30.41
N THR A 122 0.43 9.05 -30.57
CA THR A 122 -0.38 8.97 -31.80
C THR A 122 -1.19 10.25 -32.00
N VAL A 123 -1.90 10.72 -30.97
CA VAL A 123 -2.72 11.94 -31.03
C VAL A 123 -1.85 13.17 -31.26
N THR A 124 -0.74 13.29 -30.54
CA THR A 124 0.22 14.39 -30.72
C THR A 124 0.85 14.34 -32.12
N GLY A 125 1.19 13.15 -32.63
CA GLY A 125 1.69 12.96 -33.99
C GLY A 125 0.69 13.42 -35.05
N LEU A 126 -0.58 12.98 -34.95
CA LEU A 126 -1.64 13.38 -35.86
C LEU A 126 -1.89 14.89 -35.83
N PHE A 127 -1.84 15.51 -34.66
CA PHE A 127 -1.98 16.95 -34.50
C PHE A 127 -0.89 17.70 -35.27
N TRP A 128 0.37 17.36 -35.06
CA TRP A 128 1.49 18.00 -35.75
C TRP A 128 1.52 17.70 -37.25
N GLN A 129 1.18 16.47 -37.64
CA GLN A 129 1.06 16.10 -39.05
C GLN A 129 -0.01 16.93 -39.76
N THR A 130 -1.18 17.09 -39.13
CA THR A 130 -2.28 17.89 -39.68
C THR A 130 -1.90 19.36 -39.81
N LEU A 131 -1.26 19.93 -38.78
CA LEU A 131 -0.75 21.31 -38.83
C LEU A 131 0.31 21.51 -39.91
N ALA A 132 1.25 20.57 -40.05
CA ALA A 132 2.27 20.63 -41.08
C ALA A 132 1.66 20.58 -42.49
N TYR A 133 0.67 19.71 -42.73
CA TYR A 133 -0.04 19.67 -44.02
C TYR A 133 -0.75 20.99 -44.32
N LEU A 134 -1.45 21.56 -43.34
CA LEU A 134 -2.09 22.87 -43.48
C LEU A 134 -1.07 23.97 -43.85
N TYR A 135 0.09 23.98 -43.19
CA TYR A 135 1.17 24.91 -43.49
C TYR A 135 1.74 24.75 -44.90
N TYR A 136 2.10 23.52 -45.30
CA TYR A 136 2.65 23.26 -46.64
C TYR A 136 1.64 23.53 -47.76
N LEU A 137 0.36 23.19 -47.55
CA LEU A 137 -0.70 23.47 -48.51
C LEU A 137 -0.90 24.98 -48.68
N GLY A 138 -0.87 25.74 -47.57
CA GLY A 138 -0.93 27.19 -47.59
C GLY A 138 0.26 27.81 -48.34
N PHE A 139 1.47 27.33 -48.07
CA PHE A 139 2.67 27.76 -48.80
C PHE A 139 2.55 27.48 -50.31
N LEU A 140 2.12 26.27 -50.69
CA LEU A 140 1.96 25.86 -52.08
C LEU A 140 0.94 26.72 -52.84
N LEU A 141 -0.16 27.13 -52.19
CA LEU A 141 -1.14 28.05 -52.77
C LEU A 141 -0.60 29.46 -53.00
N LEU A 142 0.39 29.89 -52.22
CA LEU A 142 1.02 31.21 -52.37
C LEU A 142 2.13 31.23 -53.42
N ILE A 143 2.70 30.08 -53.81
CA ILE A 143 3.73 29.98 -54.87
C ILE A 143 3.32 30.73 -56.16
N PRO A 144 2.14 30.52 -56.77
CA PRO A 144 1.77 31.23 -58.00
C PRO A 144 1.67 32.74 -57.80
N ILE A 145 1.22 33.20 -56.63
CA ILE A 145 1.11 34.62 -56.30
C ILE A 145 2.51 35.24 -56.16
N TYR A 146 3.41 34.59 -55.42
CA TYR A 146 4.79 35.04 -55.29
C TYR A 146 5.53 35.03 -56.63
N ALA A 147 5.31 34.01 -57.46
CA ALA A 147 5.89 33.94 -58.80
C ALA A 147 5.38 35.07 -59.71
N ALA A 148 4.07 35.34 -59.69
CA ALA A 148 3.46 36.43 -60.44
C ALA A 148 3.99 37.79 -59.98
N LEU A 149 4.08 38.01 -58.66
CA LEU A 149 4.66 39.24 -58.09
C LEU A 149 6.13 39.40 -58.44
N ALA A 150 6.94 38.34 -58.34
CA ALA A 150 8.37 38.39 -58.64
C ALA A 150 8.65 38.71 -60.12
N LEU A 151 7.76 38.30 -61.04
CA LEU A 151 7.87 38.60 -62.46
C LEU A 151 7.31 39.99 -62.80
N TRP A 152 6.24 40.41 -62.13
CA TRP A 152 5.58 41.70 -62.35
C TRP A 152 6.33 42.88 -61.73
N LEU A 153 6.91 42.74 -60.53
CA LEU A 153 7.59 43.84 -59.81
C LEU A 153 8.71 44.50 -60.62
N PRO A 154 9.65 43.74 -61.24
CA PRO A 154 10.72 44.33 -62.05
C PRO A 154 10.17 45.08 -63.26
N VAL A 155 9.12 44.55 -63.90
CA VAL A 155 8.48 45.18 -65.06
C VAL A 155 7.76 46.47 -64.66
N ALA A 156 7.03 46.47 -63.55
CA ALA A 156 6.37 47.65 -63.01
C ALA A 156 7.38 48.73 -62.57
N PHE A 157 8.50 48.32 -61.97
CA PHE A 157 9.58 49.23 -61.58
C PHE A 157 10.32 49.84 -62.77
N LEU A 158 10.58 49.06 -63.83
CA LEU A 158 11.17 49.60 -65.07
C LEU A 158 10.18 50.52 -65.79
N GLY A 159 8.88 50.18 -65.85
CA GLY A 159 7.85 51.03 -66.44
C GLY A 159 7.73 52.40 -65.76
N SER A 160 7.88 52.46 -64.42
CA SER A 160 7.87 53.72 -63.69
C SER A 160 9.14 54.57 -63.89
N LEU A 161 10.27 53.95 -64.28
CA LEU A 161 11.52 54.66 -64.59
C LEU A 161 11.53 55.24 -66.02
N PHE A 162 10.84 54.59 -66.96
CA PHE A 162 10.84 54.95 -68.39
C PHE A 162 9.56 55.64 -68.90
N GLY A 163 8.54 55.84 -68.03
CA GLY A 163 7.37 56.66 -68.35
C GLY A 163 6.44 56.10 -69.43
N LEU A 164 6.45 54.78 -69.64
CA LEU A 164 5.52 54.10 -70.55
C LEU A 164 4.40 53.46 -69.72
N THR A 165 3.27 54.15 -69.63
CA THR A 165 1.96 53.56 -69.29
C THR A 165 1.00 53.82 -70.43
#